data_AF-A0A7L4P3Y4-F1
#
_entry.id   AF-A0A7L4P3Y4-F1
#
_cell.length_a   1.000
_cell.length_b   1.000
_cell.length_c   1.000
_cell.angle_alpha   90.00
_cell.angle_beta   90.00
_cell.angle_gamma   90.00
#
_symmetry.space_group_name_H-M   'P 1'
#
loop_
_entity.id
_entity.type
_entity.pdbx_description
1 polymer ?
#
loop_
_entity_poly.entity_id
_entity_poly.type
_entity_poly.pdbx_seq_one_letter_code
_entity_poly.pdbx_strand_id
1 'polypeptide(L)'
;MFWKTKEYTKSLLSKSFKSEEEFERIVFNTQEILEDIFLIKRQIRGGNKSGIPDIVGVDYDGNICIVEMKNADVNSSIIPQVLEYAIWAETNPDGIKNLWLECEEKPDNLTITWDDFEVRIIIIAPNILRSTLEFVDKINYPVDLIEVQRWVDEENQFLLVNKL
;
A
#
# COMPACT_ATOMS: atom_id res chain seq x y z
N MET A 1 -3.13 22.85 -4.76
CA MET A 1 -2.08 23.05 -3.73
C MET A 1 -1.36 24.35 -4.05
N PHE A 2 -1.06 25.20 -3.07
CA PHE A 2 -0.29 26.44 -3.29
C PHE A 2 1.13 26.26 -2.77
N TRP A 3 2.12 26.36 -3.65
CA TRP A 3 3.53 26.33 -3.27
C TRP A 3 4.07 27.75 -3.16
N LYS A 4 4.42 28.17 -1.95
CA LYS A 4 4.96 29.51 -1.67
C LYS A 4 6.49 29.44 -1.66
N THR A 5 7.13 30.12 -2.62
CA THR A 5 8.57 30.36 -2.63
C THR A 5 8.88 31.73 -1.99
N LYS A 6 10.16 32.10 -1.92
CA LYS A 6 10.56 33.44 -1.46
C LYS A 6 10.05 34.55 -2.38
N GLU A 7 9.87 34.26 -3.66
CA GLU A 7 9.62 35.27 -4.70
C GLU A 7 8.15 35.30 -5.15
N TYR A 8 7.46 34.17 -5.13
CA TYR A 8 6.09 34.08 -5.62
C TYR A 8 5.32 32.92 -5.01
N THR A 9 4.00 32.89 -5.24
CA THR A 9 3.15 31.75 -4.91
C THR A 9 2.68 31.10 -6.20
N LYS A 10 2.92 29.79 -6.33
CA LYS A 10 2.50 28.99 -7.49
C LYS A 10 1.29 28.16 -7.14
N SER A 11 0.24 28.23 -7.95
CA SER A 11 -0.89 27.32 -7.86
C SER A 11 -0.59 26.07 -8.67
N LEU A 12 -0.46 24.93 -7.99
CA LEU A 12 -0.21 23.64 -8.63
C LEU A 12 -1.52 22.86 -8.76
N LEU A 13 -1.72 22.30 -9.95
CA LEU A 13 -2.80 21.35 -10.25
C LEU A 13 -2.35 19.93 -9.94
N SER A 14 -3.26 19.13 -9.40
CA SER A 14 -2.99 17.71 -9.15
C SER A 14 -2.74 17.00 -10.48
N LYS A 15 -1.79 16.06 -10.47
CA LYS A 15 -1.39 15.28 -11.63
C LYS A 15 -1.54 13.80 -11.33
N SER A 16 -2.42 13.14 -12.06
CA SER A 16 -2.63 11.70 -11.97
C SER A 16 -1.35 10.91 -12.25
N PHE A 17 -1.30 9.68 -11.75
CA PHE A 17 -0.27 8.70 -12.09
C PHE A 17 -0.55 8.11 -13.47
N LYS A 18 0.48 7.97 -14.30
CA LYS A 18 0.40 7.49 -15.69
C LYS A 18 0.00 6.02 -15.78
N SER A 19 0.40 5.22 -14.78
CA SER A 19 0.09 3.79 -14.68
C SER A 19 0.12 3.34 -13.22
N GLU A 20 -0.46 2.17 -12.93
CA GLU A 20 -0.34 1.50 -11.63
C GLU A 20 1.13 1.21 -11.30
N GLU A 21 1.93 0.74 -12.27
CA GLU A 21 3.36 0.52 -12.06
C GLU A 21 4.13 1.81 -11.68
N GLU A 22 3.81 2.96 -12.28
CA GLU A 22 4.43 4.24 -11.87
C GLU A 22 4.05 4.57 -10.43
N PHE A 23 2.78 4.37 -10.07
CA PHE A 23 2.27 4.68 -8.75
C PHE A 23 2.88 3.77 -7.68
N GLU A 24 2.87 2.46 -7.91
CA GLU A 24 3.51 1.45 -7.08
C GLU A 24 4.99 1.77 -6.86
N ARG A 25 5.73 2.11 -7.92
CA ARG A 25 7.15 2.46 -7.80
C ARG A 25 7.37 3.71 -6.95
N ILE A 26 6.52 4.73 -7.07
CA ILE A 26 6.64 5.95 -6.26
C ILE A 26 6.40 5.63 -4.79
N VAL A 27 5.35 4.88 -4.46
CA VAL A 27 5.05 4.50 -3.07
C VAL A 27 6.12 3.58 -2.51
N PHE A 28 6.55 2.58 -3.26
CA PHE A 28 7.60 1.66 -2.87
C PHE A 28 8.93 2.36 -2.58
N ASN A 29 9.29 3.37 -3.36
CA ASN A 29 10.51 4.15 -3.17
C ASN A 29 10.37 5.26 -2.11
N THR A 30 9.19 5.47 -1.53
CA THR A 30 8.92 6.47 -0.49
C THR A 30 8.47 5.72 0.77
N GLN A 31 9.43 5.09 1.46
CA GLN A 31 9.16 4.22 2.61
C GLN A 31 8.35 4.93 3.70
N GLU A 32 8.50 6.24 3.83
CA GLU A 32 7.76 7.09 4.77
C GLU A 32 6.24 7.08 4.55
N ILE A 33 5.73 6.63 3.39
CA ILE A 33 4.29 6.46 3.16
C ILE A 33 3.76 5.25 3.93
N LEU A 34 4.59 4.21 4.03
CA LEU A 34 4.27 2.92 4.62
C LEU A 34 4.85 2.75 6.04
N GLU A 35 5.51 3.79 6.56
CA GLU A 35 6.08 3.99 7.90
C GLU A 35 6.60 2.72 8.61
N ASP A 36 5.70 1.93 9.17
CA ASP A 36 5.95 0.78 10.03
C ASP A 36 6.09 -0.56 9.27
N ILE A 37 6.00 -0.55 7.94
CA ILE A 37 5.96 -1.77 7.13
C ILE A 37 7.30 -1.99 6.42
N PHE A 38 7.89 -3.15 6.70
CA PHE A 38 8.96 -3.71 5.90
C PHE A 38 8.39 -4.48 4.70
N LEU A 39 8.76 -4.09 3.47
CA LEU A 39 8.24 -4.71 2.26
C LEU A 39 9.02 -5.99 1.92
N ILE A 40 8.33 -7.14 1.90
CA ILE A 40 8.93 -8.42 1.53
C ILE A 40 9.08 -8.51 0.02
N LYS A 41 8.00 -8.23 -0.72
CA LYS A 41 7.96 -8.43 -2.17
C LYS A 41 6.92 -7.54 -2.82
N ARG A 42 7.30 -6.93 -3.95
CA ARG A 42 6.38 -6.36 -4.95
C ARG A 42 6.22 -7.37 -6.09
N GLN A 43 5.00 -7.68 -6.48
CA GLN A 43 4.78 -8.47 -7.69
C GLN A 43 5.21 -7.65 -8.92
N ILE A 44 6.10 -8.20 -9.75
CA ILE A 44 6.39 -7.63 -11.07
C ILE A 44 5.29 -8.15 -12.01
N ARG A 45 4.41 -7.25 -12.46
CA ARG A 45 3.33 -7.58 -13.38
C ARG A 45 3.90 -8.11 -14.71
N GLY A 46 3.79 -9.43 -14.90
CA GLY A 46 4.33 -10.13 -16.08
C GLY A 46 3.76 -11.54 -16.32
N GLY A 47 2.77 -11.97 -15.54
CA GLY A 47 2.06 -13.23 -15.76
C GLY A 47 0.65 -13.16 -15.20
N ASN A 48 -0.32 -13.72 -15.91
CA ASN A 48 -1.74 -13.85 -15.53
C ASN A 48 -1.95 -14.66 -14.23
N LYS A 49 -1.40 -14.25 -13.09
CA LYS A 49 -1.68 -14.83 -11.78
C LYS A 49 -2.71 -13.96 -11.08
N SER A 50 -3.99 -14.26 -11.33
CA SER A 50 -5.08 -13.79 -10.46
C SER A 50 -4.86 -14.35 -9.05
N GLY A 51 -5.00 -13.54 -8.00
CA GLY A 51 -5.04 -14.02 -6.62
C GLY A 51 -3.78 -13.79 -5.77
N ILE A 52 -2.84 -12.93 -6.19
CA ILE A 52 -1.70 -12.50 -5.36
C ILE A 52 -1.77 -10.97 -5.20
N PRO A 53 -1.59 -10.41 -3.99
CA PRO A 53 -1.60 -8.97 -3.77
C PRO A 53 -0.43 -8.26 -4.46
N ASP A 54 -0.57 -6.96 -4.73
CA ASP A 54 0.47 -6.15 -5.35
C ASP A 54 1.77 -6.16 -4.52
N ILE A 55 1.64 -5.99 -3.19
CA ILE A 55 2.77 -6.04 -2.24
C ILE A 55 2.40 -6.85 -1.00
N VAL A 56 3.36 -7.63 -0.52
CA VAL A 56 3.34 -8.27 0.81
C VAL A 56 4.45 -7.64 1.64
N GLY A 57 4.12 -7.29 2.88
CA GLY A 57 5.04 -6.73 3.86
C GLY A 57 4.80 -7.29 5.26
N VAL A 58 5.57 -6.78 6.22
CA VAL A 58 5.46 -7.11 7.64
C VAL A 58 5.59 -5.83 8.43
N ASP A 59 4.68 -5.57 9.37
CA ASP A 59 4.84 -4.43 10.28
C ASP A 59 5.82 -4.72 11.43
N TYR A 60 6.15 -3.72 12.23
CA TYR A 60 7.08 -3.89 13.35
C TYR A 60 6.58 -4.79 14.49
N ASP A 61 5.28 -5.07 14.54
CA ASP A 61 4.69 -6.02 15.48
C ASP A 61 4.75 -7.47 14.97
N GLY A 62 5.22 -7.67 13.73
CA GLY A 62 5.35 -8.98 13.10
C GLY A 62 4.11 -9.46 12.37
N ASN A 63 3.12 -8.58 12.15
CA ASN A 63 1.90 -8.92 11.41
C ASN A 63 2.14 -8.83 9.90
N ILE A 64 1.40 -9.65 9.15
CA ILE A 64 1.49 -9.65 7.70
C ILE A 64 0.66 -8.51 7.13
N CYS A 65 1.31 -7.66 6.36
CA CYS A 65 0.69 -6.54 5.67
C CYS A 65 0.42 -6.89 4.20
N ILE A 66 -0.83 -6.78 3.79
CA ILE A 66 -1.28 -6.97 2.42
C ILE A 66 -1.61 -5.60 1.84
N VAL A 67 -0.83 -5.15 0.86
CA VAL A 67 -1.03 -3.84 0.24
C VAL A 67 -1.59 -4.01 -1.16
N GLU A 68 -2.75 -3.40 -1.39
CA GLU A 68 -3.41 -3.33 -2.69
C GLU A 68 -3.40 -1.88 -3.17
N MET A 69 -2.95 -1.67 -4.42
CA MET A 69 -2.78 -0.33 -4.97
C MET A 69 -3.62 -0.13 -6.23
N LYS A 70 -4.32 1.01 -6.31
CA LYS A 70 -5.02 1.43 -7.54
C LYS A 70 -4.60 2.84 -7.91
N ASN A 71 -4.29 3.10 -9.17
CA ASN A 71 -3.96 4.46 -9.63
C ASN A 71 -5.20 5.31 -9.98
N ALA A 72 -6.39 4.85 -9.58
CA ALA A 72 -7.68 5.45 -9.84
C ALA A 72 -8.51 5.49 -8.55
N ASP A 73 -9.64 6.19 -8.59
CA ASP A 73 -10.57 6.30 -7.48
C ASP A 73 -11.09 4.92 -7.05
N VAL A 74 -11.03 4.66 -5.74
CA VAL A 74 -11.44 3.38 -5.14
C VAL A 74 -12.77 3.53 -4.41
N ASN A 75 -13.66 2.58 -4.64
CA ASN A 75 -14.91 2.40 -3.88
C ASN A 75 -14.96 1.01 -3.23
N SER A 76 -16.06 0.67 -2.57
CA SER A 76 -16.24 -0.61 -1.85
C SER A 76 -16.11 -1.88 -2.71
N SER A 77 -16.07 -1.78 -4.04
CA SER A 77 -15.79 -2.93 -4.92
C SER A 77 -14.38 -3.52 -4.73
N ILE A 78 -13.47 -2.82 -4.08
CA ILE A 78 -12.12 -3.33 -3.76
C ILE A 78 -12.13 -4.39 -2.65
N ILE A 79 -13.17 -4.39 -1.81
CA ILE A 79 -13.26 -5.19 -0.59
C ILE A 79 -13.16 -6.70 -0.86
N PRO A 80 -13.92 -7.28 -1.80
CA PRO A 80 -13.79 -8.71 -2.10
C PRO A 80 -12.35 -9.11 -2.47
N GLN A 81 -11.67 -8.27 -3.25
CA GLN A 81 -10.30 -8.54 -3.71
C GLN A 81 -9.31 -8.57 -2.54
N VAL A 82 -9.35 -7.57 -1.65
CA VAL A 82 -8.43 -7.52 -0.50
C VAL A 82 -8.73 -8.60 0.55
N LEU A 83 -10.00 -9.00 0.68
CA LEU A 83 -10.39 -10.13 1.52
C LEU A 83 -9.84 -11.45 0.99
N GLU A 84 -9.90 -11.69 -0.33
CA GLU A 84 -9.29 -12.88 -0.94
C GLU A 84 -7.79 -12.96 -0.62
N TYR A 85 -7.08 -11.83 -0.66
CA TYR A 85 -5.66 -11.78 -0.32
C TYR A 85 -5.38 -12.00 1.16
N ALA A 86 -6.21 -11.45 2.05
CA ALA A 86 -6.07 -11.67 3.48
C ALA A 86 -6.29 -13.14 3.85
N ILE A 87 -7.33 -13.76 3.30
CA ILE A 87 -7.61 -15.19 3.47
C ILE A 87 -6.46 -16.04 2.90
N TRP A 88 -5.92 -15.67 1.73
CA TRP A 88 -4.75 -16.36 1.19
C TRP A 88 -3.55 -16.30 2.14
N ALA A 89 -3.30 -15.15 2.77
CA ALA A 89 -2.19 -15.00 3.71
C ALA A 89 -2.34 -15.90 4.94
N GLU A 90 -3.54 -15.95 5.53
CA GLU A 90 -3.84 -16.82 6.68
C GLU A 90 -3.77 -18.32 6.34
N THR A 91 -4.21 -18.69 5.14
CA THR A 91 -4.27 -20.10 4.72
C THR A 91 -2.97 -20.61 4.11
N ASN A 92 -2.00 -19.73 3.84
CA ASN A 92 -0.71 -20.07 3.23
C ASN A 92 0.49 -19.40 3.94
N PRO A 93 0.67 -19.62 5.25
CA PRO A 93 1.77 -19.02 6.02
C PRO A 93 3.14 -19.47 5.53
N ASP A 94 3.29 -20.72 5.09
CA ASP A 94 4.54 -21.25 4.51
C ASP A 94 4.94 -20.49 3.23
N GLY A 95 3.96 -20.09 2.42
CA GLY A 95 4.21 -19.27 1.23
C GLY A 95 4.87 -17.95 1.60
N ILE A 96 4.34 -17.26 2.61
CA ILE A 96 4.87 -15.96 3.07
C ILE A 96 6.21 -16.15 3.76
N LYS A 97 6.37 -17.20 4.57
CA LYS A 97 7.64 -17.55 5.21
C LYS A 97 8.75 -17.77 4.19
N ASN A 98 8.46 -18.44 3.08
CA ASN A 98 9.42 -18.60 2.00
C ASN A 98 9.80 -17.25 1.37
N LEU A 99 8.83 -16.36 1.13
CA LEU A 99 9.10 -15.00 0.64
C LEU A 99 9.99 -14.21 1.60
N TRP A 100 9.71 -14.30 2.91
CA TRP A 100 10.55 -13.69 3.93
C TRP A 100 11.98 -14.25 3.90
N LEU A 101 12.14 -15.57 3.85
CA LEU A 101 13.46 -16.21 3.79
C LEU A 101 14.29 -15.75 2.58
N GLU A 102 13.66 -15.50 1.44
CA GLU A 102 14.30 -14.95 0.21
C GLU A 102 14.80 -13.51 0.35
N CYS A 103 14.33 -12.72 1.32
CA CYS A 103 14.79 -11.33 1.50
C CYS A 103 16.26 -11.28 1.98
N GLU A 104 17.12 -10.56 1.27
CA GLU A 104 18.55 -10.46 1.64
C GLU A 104 18.77 -9.55 2.87
N GLU A 105 18.09 -8.40 2.93
CA GLU A 105 18.27 -7.39 3.98
C GLU A 105 17.04 -7.31 4.90
N LYS A 106 16.95 -8.21 5.87
CA LYS A 106 15.89 -8.21 6.88
C LYS A 106 16.22 -7.25 8.03
N PRO A 107 15.25 -6.58 8.65
CA PRO A 107 15.49 -5.80 9.87
C PRO A 107 15.91 -6.71 11.04
N ASP A 108 17.00 -6.37 11.72
CA ASP A 108 17.56 -7.19 12.81
C ASP A 108 16.60 -7.40 14.00
N ASN A 109 15.67 -6.46 14.21
CA ASN A 109 14.75 -6.46 15.35
C ASN A 109 13.32 -6.91 14.99
N LEU A 110 13.10 -7.41 13.77
CA LEU A 110 11.77 -7.85 13.34
C LEU A 110 11.64 -9.37 13.52
N THR A 111 10.74 -9.78 14.43
CA THR A 111 10.42 -11.18 14.68
C THR A 111 8.99 -11.48 14.26
N ILE A 112 8.78 -12.56 13.51
CA ILE A 112 7.47 -12.97 13.01
C ILE A 112 7.10 -14.31 13.66
N THR A 113 5.96 -14.35 14.33
CA THR A 113 5.37 -15.58 14.85
C THR A 113 4.50 -16.21 13.76
N TRP A 114 5.08 -17.10 12.96
CA TRP A 114 4.39 -17.71 11.80
C TRP A 114 3.13 -18.53 12.15
N ASP A 115 2.96 -18.91 13.41
CA ASP A 115 1.81 -19.68 13.91
C ASP A 115 0.70 -18.79 14.51
N ASP A 116 0.96 -17.49 14.71
CA ASP A 116 0.10 -16.57 15.46
C ASP A 116 0.36 -15.11 15.03
N PHE A 117 0.16 -14.83 13.74
CA PHE A 117 0.22 -13.47 13.19
C PHE A 117 -1.18 -12.98 12.81
N GLU A 118 -1.38 -11.67 12.85
CA GLU A 118 -2.57 -11.05 12.25
C GLU A 118 -2.30 -10.62 10.80
N VAL A 119 -3.36 -10.44 10.03
CA VAL A 119 -3.30 -9.88 8.68
C VAL A 119 -3.89 -8.48 8.67
N ARG A 120 -3.06 -7.50 8.30
CA ARG A 120 -3.44 -6.10 8.11
C ARG A 120 -3.55 -5.79 6.63
N ILE A 121 -4.68 -5.22 6.22
CA ILE A 121 -4.95 -4.82 4.84
C ILE A 121 -4.63 -3.33 4.70
N ILE A 122 -3.91 -2.94 3.67
CA ILE A 122 -3.66 -1.54 3.33
C ILE A 122 -4.10 -1.29 1.90
N ILE A 123 -4.95 -0.28 1.71
CA ILE A 123 -5.46 0.11 0.40
C ILE A 123 -4.91 1.49 0.09
N ILE A 124 -4.20 1.61 -1.04
CA ILE A 124 -3.58 2.87 -1.45
C ILE A 124 -4.13 3.32 -2.80
N ALA A 125 -4.66 4.54 -2.85
CA ALA A 125 -5.22 5.12 -4.06
C ALA A 125 -5.09 6.65 -4.09
N PRO A 126 -5.27 7.33 -5.23
CA PRO A 126 -5.33 8.79 -5.28
C PRO A 126 -6.53 9.40 -4.53
N ASN A 127 -7.62 8.64 -4.43
CA ASN A 127 -8.88 9.05 -3.82
C ASN A 127 -9.66 7.79 -3.41
N ILE A 128 -10.22 7.78 -2.20
CA ILE A 128 -11.04 6.68 -1.70
C ILE A 128 -12.40 7.24 -1.29
N LEU A 129 -13.47 6.71 -1.90
CA LEU A 129 -14.82 7.15 -1.60
C LEU A 129 -15.13 6.95 -0.11
N ARG A 130 -15.71 7.97 0.53
CA ARG A 130 -16.02 7.92 1.97
C ARG A 130 -16.96 6.79 2.36
N SER A 131 -17.84 6.37 1.45
CA SER A 131 -18.70 5.20 1.67
C SER A 131 -17.89 3.91 1.85
N THR A 132 -16.67 3.81 1.32
CA THR A 132 -15.79 2.65 1.54
C THR A 132 -15.42 2.48 3.00
N LEU A 133 -15.29 3.57 3.77
CA LEU A 133 -15.00 3.53 5.22
C LEU A 133 -16.08 2.74 5.97
N GLU A 134 -17.34 3.00 5.65
CA GLU A 134 -18.49 2.33 6.29
C GLU A 134 -18.48 0.81 6.09
N PHE A 135 -17.89 0.34 4.98
CA PHE A 135 -17.77 -1.09 4.70
C PHE A 135 -16.54 -1.71 5.36
N VAL A 136 -15.39 -1.04 5.36
CA VAL A 136 -14.17 -1.58 5.98
C VAL A 136 -14.30 -1.72 7.49
N ASP A 137 -15.05 -0.82 8.15
CA ASP A 137 -15.39 -0.92 9.58
C ASP A 137 -16.22 -2.17 9.94
N LYS A 138 -16.75 -2.89 8.93
CA LYS A 138 -17.50 -4.14 9.11
C LYS A 138 -16.66 -5.40 8.83
N ILE A 139 -15.43 -5.22 8.37
CA ILE A 139 -14.52 -6.32 8.06
C ILE A 139 -13.77 -6.74 9.34
N ASN A 140 -13.51 -8.03 9.49
CA ASN A 140 -12.80 -8.59 10.65
C ASN A 140 -11.27 -8.57 10.50
N TYR A 141 -10.75 -7.62 9.73
CA TYR A 141 -9.32 -7.40 9.52
C TYR A 141 -9.05 -5.92 9.78
N PRO A 142 -7.91 -5.55 10.39
CA PRO A 142 -7.44 -4.17 10.37
C PRO A 142 -7.28 -3.70 8.92
N VAL A 143 -7.92 -2.57 8.58
CA VAL A 143 -7.83 -1.99 7.24
C VAL A 143 -7.37 -0.54 7.33
N ASP A 144 -6.24 -0.24 6.68
CA ASP A 144 -5.80 1.13 6.47
C ASP A 144 -6.17 1.61 5.08
N LEU A 145 -6.68 2.83 5.02
CA LEU A 145 -7.00 3.53 3.79
C LEU A 145 -6.05 4.71 3.65
N ILE A 146 -5.19 4.68 2.62
CA ILE A 146 -4.18 5.71 2.38
C ILE A 146 -4.45 6.38 1.04
N GLU A 147 -4.75 7.67 1.08
CA GLU A 147 -4.84 8.49 -0.12
C GLU A 147 -3.49 9.13 -0.44
N VAL A 148 -3.01 8.99 -1.68
CA VAL A 148 -1.77 9.61 -2.15
C VAL A 148 -2.04 10.46 -3.38
N GLN A 149 -2.00 11.77 -3.21
CA GLN A 149 -2.18 12.73 -4.30
C GLN A 149 -0.85 13.35 -4.71
N ARG A 150 -0.69 13.64 -6.01
CA ARG A 150 0.55 14.17 -6.58
C ARG A 150 0.36 15.54 -7.21
N TRP A 151 1.31 16.44 -6.96
CA TRP A 151 1.56 17.65 -7.74
C TRP A 151 2.98 17.61 -8.29
N VAL A 152 3.19 18.16 -9.48
CA VAL A 152 4.51 18.20 -10.12
C VAL A 152 4.81 19.63 -10.53
N ASP A 153 6.04 20.07 -10.25
CA ASP A 153 6.56 21.33 -10.74
C ASP A 153 8.01 21.22 -11.21
N GLU A 154 8.22 21.30 -12.52
CA GLU A 154 9.53 21.07 -13.16
C GLU A 154 10.15 19.74 -12.71
N GLU A 155 11.23 19.77 -11.93
CA GLU A 155 11.92 18.61 -11.37
C GLU A 155 11.36 18.18 -9.99
N ASN A 156 10.52 19.01 -9.38
CA ASN A 156 9.96 18.75 -8.05
C ASN A 156 8.68 17.93 -8.13
N GLN A 157 8.55 16.97 -7.23
CA GLN A 157 7.32 16.22 -7.00
C GLN A 157 6.87 16.42 -5.55
N PHE A 158 5.59 16.74 -5.37
CA PHE A 158 4.96 16.86 -4.06
C PHE A 158 3.90 15.77 -3.93
N LEU A 159 3.97 15.02 -2.84
CA LEU A 159 2.98 14.01 -2.48
C LEU A 159 2.24 14.47 -1.22
N LEU A 160 0.91 14.43 -1.26
CA LEU A 160 0.08 14.53 -0.07
C LEU A 160 -0.38 13.12 0.26
N VAL A 161 -0.05 12.68 1.47
CA VAL A 161 -0.45 11.38 2.01
C VAL A 161 -1.48 11.64 3.09
N ASN A 162 -2.63 11.00 3.00
CA ASN A 162 -3.73 11.14 3.93
C ASN A 162 -4.22 9.76 4.36
N LYS A 163 -4.09 9.44 5.66
CA LYS A 163 -4.60 8.21 6.26
C LYS A 163 -6.02 8.49 6.77
N LEU A 164 -7.01 7.73 6.30
CA LEU A 164 -8.43 8.00 6.55
C LEU A 164 -8.97 7.42 7.85
#